data_AF-A0A496P1V4-F1
#
_entry.id   AF-A0A496P1V4-F1
#
_cell.length_a   1.000
_cell.length_b   1.000
_cell.length_c   1.000
_cell.angle_alpha   90.00
_cell.angle_beta   90.00
_cell.angle_gamma   90.00
#
_symmetry.space_group_name_H-M   'P 1'
#
loop_
_entity.id
_entity.type
_entity.pdbx_description
1 polymer ?
#
loop_
_entity_poly.entity_id
_entity_poly.type
_entity_poly.pdbx_seq_one_letter_code
_entity_poly.pdbx_strand_id
1 'polypeptide(L)' 'MPRNRENYLKRARYIVEVYKKHKYDDVPDTRIVRHIFPKYHIYINYRQWMNIKGMVIPRETSQQLSLF' A
#
# COMPACT_ATOMS: atom_id res chain seq x y z
N MET A 1 -12.91 -8.43 -16.55
CA MET A 1 -12.21 -9.17 -15.48
C MET A 1 -11.98 -8.28 -14.25
N PRO A 2 -12.96 -8.15 -13.35
CA PRO A 2 -12.90 -7.27 -12.16
C PRO A 2 -11.96 -7.77 -11.04
N ARG A 3 -11.67 -9.08 -11.00
CA ARG A 3 -10.88 -9.74 -9.94
C ARG A 3 -9.44 -9.23 -9.80
N ASN A 4 -8.81 -8.80 -10.90
CA ASN A 4 -7.42 -8.33 -10.89
C ASN A 4 -7.27 -6.95 -10.24
N ARG A 5 -8.26 -6.07 -10.40
CA ARG A 5 -8.24 -4.73 -9.82
C ARG A 5 -8.38 -4.78 -8.30
N GLU A 6 -9.27 -5.62 -7.79
CA GLU A 6 -9.46 -5.81 -6.35
C GLU A 6 -8.20 -6.38 -5.68
N ASN A 7 -7.61 -7.42 -6.26
CA ASN A 7 -6.36 -8.00 -5.77
C ASN A 7 -5.21 -6.98 -5.77
N TYR A 8 -5.14 -6.15 -6.82
CA TYR A 8 -4.16 -5.07 -6.90
C TYR A 8 -4.39 -4.02 -5.80
N LEU A 9 -5.64 -3.60 -5.55
CA LEU A 9 -5.99 -2.64 -4.50
C LEU A 9 -5.70 -3.19 -3.10
N LYS A 10 -5.97 -4.48 -2.84
CA LYS A 10 -5.61 -5.15 -1.59
C LYS A 10 -4.10 -5.16 -1.37
N ARG A 11 -3.33 -5.50 -2.42
CA ARG A 11 -1.86 -5.46 -2.37
C ARG A 11 -1.34 -4.04 -2.14
N ALA A 12 -1.88 -3.05 -2.84
CA ALA A 12 -1.50 -1.65 -2.66
C ALA A 12 -1.78 -1.16 -1.23
N ARG A 13 -2.92 -1.52 -0.64
CA ARG A 13 -3.24 -1.25 0.77
C ARG A 13 -2.18 -1.79 1.71
N TYR A 14 -1.87 -3.08 1.57
CA TYR A 14 -0.85 -3.74 2.39
C TYR A 14 0.51 -3.03 2.30
N ILE A 15 0.95 -2.66 1.09
CA ILE A 15 2.22 -1.95 0.90
C ILE A 15 2.20 -0.58 1.60
N VAL A 16 1.10 0.17 1.48
CA VAL A 16 0.96 1.48 2.12
C VAL A 16 0.91 1.37 3.64
N GLU A 17 0.28 0.34 4.19
CA GLU A 17 0.29 0.07 5.63
C GLU A 17 1.69 -0.24 6.16
N VAL A 18 2.44 -1.11 5.46
CA VAL A 18 3.84 -1.38 5.80
C VAL A 18 4.66 -0.09 5.72
N TYR A 19 4.51 0.70 4.67
CA TYR A 19 5.20 1.99 4.56
C TYR A 19 4.90 2.91 5.75
N LYS A 20 3.62 3.10 6.11
CA LYS A 20 3.22 3.97 7.22
C LYS A 20 3.78 3.52 8.57
N LYS A 21 3.93 2.22 8.80
CA LYS A 21 4.53 1.68 10.04
C LYS A 21 6.02 2.00 10.19
N HIS A 22 6.73 2.17 9.08
CA HIS A 22 8.19 2.36 9.05
C HIS A 22 8.61 3.76 8.59
N LYS A 23 7.67 4.60 8.16
CA LYS A 23 7.95 5.97 7.74
C LYS A 23 7.96 6.88 8.97
N TYR A 24 9.15 7.42 9.23
CA TYR A 24 9.42 8.48 10.20
C TYR A 24 10.03 9.69 9.45
N ASP A 25 10.08 10.85 10.09
CA ASP A 25 10.50 12.11 9.47
C ASP A 25 11.90 12.01 8.82
N ASP A 26 12.84 11.34 9.50
CA ASP A 26 14.23 11.21 9.05
C ASP A 26 14.49 10.02 8.11
N VAL A 27 13.48 9.21 7.79
CA VAL A 27 13.66 8.00 6.98
C VAL A 27 13.26 8.27 5.53
N PRO A 28 14.22 8.29 4.57
CA PRO A 28 13.88 8.50 3.17
C PRO A 28 13.14 7.28 2.58
N ASP A 29 12.22 7.54 1.65
CA ASP A 29 11.40 6.50 1.01
C ASP A 29 12.26 5.42 0.32
N THR A 30 13.38 5.82 -0.27
CA THR A 30 14.34 4.91 -0.91
C THR A 30 14.91 3.88 0.07
N ARG A 31 15.12 4.27 1.34
CA ARG A 31 15.60 3.35 2.39
C ARG A 31 14.52 2.33 2.75
N ILE A 32 13.26 2.74 2.81
CA ILE A 32 12.12 1.84 3.09
C ILE A 32 11.97 0.83 1.95
N VAL A 33 11.97 1.30 0.69
CA VAL A 33 11.86 0.43 -0.49
C VAL A 33 13.00 -0.57 -0.56
N ARG A 34 14.25 -0.14 -0.27
CA ARG A 34 15.43 -1.00 -0.39
C ARG A 34 15.61 -1.98 0.77
N HIS A 35 15.27 -1.58 2.01
CA HIS A 35 15.66 -2.34 3.20
C HIS A 35 14.49 -2.86 4.03
N ILE A 36 13.32 -2.23 3.96
CA ILE A 36 12.16 -2.61 4.77
C ILE A 36 11.20 -3.47 3.95
N PHE A 37 10.81 -3.03 2.75
CA PHE A 37 9.87 -3.76 1.89
C PHE A 37 10.25 -5.23 1.63
N PRO A 38 11.53 -5.59 1.38
CA PRO A 38 11.91 -6.98 1.19
C PRO A 38 11.68 -7.87 2.42
N LYS A 39 11.71 -7.30 3.64
CA LYS A 39 11.41 -8.03 4.89
C LYS A 39 9.94 -8.44 5.00
N TYR A 40 9.06 -7.78 4.24
CA TYR A 40 7.63 -8.06 4.14
C TYR A 40 7.26 -8.74 2.81
N HIS A 41 8.24 -9.30 2.10
CA HIS A 41 8.07 -9.89 0.77
C HIS A 41 7.48 -8.94 -0.27
N ILE A 42 7.70 -7.63 -0.11
CA ILE A 42 7.33 -6.59 -1.07
C ILE A 42 8.56 -6.32 -1.94
N TYR A 43 8.57 -6.89 -3.14
CA TYR A 43 9.65 -6.69 -4.12
C TYR A 43 9.16 -5.75 -5.24
N ILE A 44 9.33 -4.45 -5.02
CA ILE A 44 9.01 -3.40 -5.99
C ILE A 44 10.17 -2.41 -6.11
N ASN A 45 10.31 -1.78 -7.27
CA ASN A 45 11.27 -0.70 -7.46
C ASN A 45 10.68 0.66 -6.99
N TYR A 46 11.53 1.67 -6.90
CA TYR A 46 11.14 2.99 -6.40
C TYR A 46 10.05 3.66 -7.26
N ARG A 47 10.07 3.47 -8.58
CA ARG A 47 9.05 4.03 -9.49
C ARG A 47 7.69 3.38 -9.27
N GLN A 48 7.65 2.05 -9.09
CA GLN A 48 6.44 1.32 -8.73
C GLN A 48 5.90 1.80 -7.37
N TRP A 49 6.79 2.04 -6.41
CA TRP A 49 6.40 2.64 -5.13
C TRP A 49 5.79 4.03 -5.31
N MET A 50 6.41 4.93 -6.07
CA MET A 50 5.86 6.27 -6.34
C MET A 50 4.48 6.21 -7.00
N ASN A 51 4.29 5.29 -7.95
CA ASN A 51 2.98 5.07 -8.56
C ASN A 51 1.95 4.65 -7.51
N ILE A 52 2.25 3.64 -6.68
CA ILE A 52 1.35 3.13 -5.63
C ILE A 52 1.06 4.21 -4.57
N LYS A 53 2.09 4.96 -4.15
CA LYS A 53 2.00 6.02 -3.13
C LYS A 53 1.06 7.14 -3.57
N GLY A 54 1.05 7.48 -4.86
CA GLY A 54 0.16 8.49 -5.44
C GLY A 54 -1.25 7.99 -5.74
N MET A 55 -1.55 6.70 -5.54
CA MET A 55 -2.89 6.18 -5.80
C MET A 55 -3.88 6.59 -4.72
N VAL A 56 -5.09 6.98 -5.16
CA VAL A 56 -6.25 7.02 -4.28
C VAL A 56 -6.69 5.58 -4.04
N ILE A 57 -6.32 5.05 -2.88
CA ILE A 57 -6.76 3.74 -2.43
C ILE A 57 -8.07 3.95 -1.67
N PRO A 58 -9.23 3.55 -2.24
CA PRO A 58 -10.49 3.67 -1.54
C PRO A 58 -10.39 2.84 -0.25
N ARG A 59 -10.72 3.46 0.88
CA ARG A 59 -11.00 2.71 2.11
C ARG A 59 -12.20 1.81 1.79
N GLU A 60 -12.16 0.56 2.24
CA GLU A 60 -13.39 -0.21 2.31
C GLU A 60 -14.31 0.54 3.26
N THR A 61 -15.21 1.35 2.72
CA THR A 61 -16.43 1.68 3.41
C THR A 61 -17.10 0.33 3.59
N SER A 62 -16.94 -0.24 4.79
CA SER A 62 -18.00 -1.04 5.37
C SER A 62 -19.22 -0.15 5.31
N GLN A 63 -19.99 -0.26 4.22
CA GLN A 63 -21.39 0.07 4.23
C GLN A 63 -21.95 -0.87 5.28
N GLN A 64 -21.87 -0.44 6.53
CA GLN A 64 -22.67 -0.93 7.61
C GLN A 64 -24.08 -0.71 7.08
N LEU A 65 -24.66 -1.77 6.54
CA LEU A 65 -26.08 -1.84 6.24
C LEU A 65 -26.74 -1.61 7.58
N SER A 66 -27.06 -0.35 7.87
CA SER A 66 -28.00 0.00 8.92
C SER A 66 -29.33 -0.60 8.47
N LEU A 67 -29.55 -1.85 8.85
CA LEU A 67 -30.85 -2.48 8.80
C LEU A 67 -31.67 -1.86 9.93
N PHE A 68 -32.23 -0.69 9.62
CA PHE A 68 -33.28 0.03 10.34
C PHE A 68 -32.95 0.50 11.77
#